data_AF-A0A6G1FUZ4-F1
#
_entry.id   AF-A0A6G1FUZ4-F1
#
_cell.length_a   1.000
_cell.length_b   1.000
_cell.length_c   1.000
_cell.angle_alpha   90.00
_cell.angle_beta   90.00
_cell.angle_gamma   90.00
#
_symmetry.space_group_name_H-M   'P 1'
#
loop_
_entity.id
_entity.type
_entity.pdbx_description
1 polymer ?
#
loop_
_entity_poly.entity_id
_entity_poly.type
_entity_poly.pdbx_seq_one_letter_code
_entity_poly.pdbx_strand_id
1 'polypeptide(L)'
;MSYNNSVLTITTSAVPDPYVVQAHGKFYLVYTAGDRVEIWCGSNLCCLEGTCHKTVVWRPPPDKEYSGGIWAPELHIVDGRWYIYVSCENPREGNKSHRMYVIGGPRSSEDPCTGGSWEFLGPLRGMPNQWAIDGTVARINNQNYFIYSGWPLHNPSQSDNVQCLFIQRMTSPTETVGEPACICEPHEHWEKSDGKGINEGPQWFASPDGSWQGLAYSCAGSWTRDYKMNTLRYTGGDPLNKSSWHKSPQPLIQARRHPPFGPGHGSFLRHDNGETLSVYHGTDRETDGWENRKARLQRVAWTSEGPSMGTGIVGTLVNDEGMFWTMPAAKDERFRDGVDDAVFDMKDKVDGFKNDVTGHLGSLKDKFRKF
;
A
#
# COMPACT_ATOMS: atom_id res chain seq x y z
N MET A 1 -10.39 -22.40 9.55
CA MET A 1 -11.56 -21.56 9.91
C MET A 1 -11.96 -20.79 8.67
N SER A 2 -13.24 -20.45 8.46
CA SER A 2 -13.58 -19.47 7.41
C SER A 2 -13.01 -18.10 7.78
N TYR A 3 -12.70 -17.28 6.78
CA TYR A 3 -12.20 -15.91 6.96
C TYR A 3 -13.37 -14.90 6.88
N ASN A 4 -13.44 -13.96 7.81
CA ASN A 4 -14.44 -12.89 7.75
C ASN A 4 -13.93 -11.78 6.81
N ASN A 5 -14.50 -11.74 5.61
CA ASN A 5 -14.18 -10.77 4.57
C ASN A 5 -15.06 -9.50 4.63
N SER A 6 -15.75 -9.21 5.73
CA SER A 6 -16.47 -7.94 5.87
C SER A 6 -15.52 -6.74 5.76
N VAL A 7 -15.94 -5.72 5.03
CA VAL A 7 -15.25 -4.44 4.86
C VAL A 7 -16.13 -3.33 5.44
N LEU A 8 -15.58 -2.53 6.35
CA LEU A 8 -16.25 -1.35 6.89
C LEU A 8 -15.64 -0.09 6.29
N THR A 9 -16.48 0.81 5.76
CA THR A 9 -16.05 2.17 5.41
C THR A 9 -16.04 3.03 6.66
N ILE A 10 -14.86 3.57 7.03
CA ILE A 10 -14.67 4.31 8.29
C ILE A 10 -14.63 5.85 8.10
N THR A 11 -14.68 6.33 6.85
CA THR A 11 -14.77 7.76 6.52
C THR A 11 -15.82 8.03 5.44
N THR A 12 -16.58 9.11 5.63
CA THR A 12 -17.49 9.70 4.64
C THR A 12 -16.74 10.64 3.70
N SER A 13 -15.74 11.37 4.22
CA SER A 13 -14.82 12.18 3.42
C SER A 13 -13.78 11.33 2.68
N ALA A 14 -13.18 11.90 1.63
CA ALA A 14 -11.94 11.37 1.06
C ALA A 14 -10.82 11.48 2.11
N VAL A 15 -10.24 10.33 2.43
CA VAL A 15 -9.11 10.15 3.34
C VAL A 15 -8.11 9.23 2.63
N PRO A 16 -7.44 9.73 1.58
CA PRO A 16 -6.44 8.97 0.86
C PRO A 16 -5.19 8.73 1.72
N ASP A 17 -4.55 7.61 1.44
CA ASP A 17 -3.29 7.18 2.06
C ASP A 17 -3.37 7.15 3.62
N PRO A 18 -4.40 6.48 4.23
CA PRO A 18 -4.65 6.50 5.66
C PRO A 18 -3.65 5.65 6.45
N TYR A 19 -2.85 6.30 7.27
CA TYR A 19 -1.96 5.66 8.23
C TYR A 19 -2.52 5.77 9.66
N VAL A 20 -2.68 4.64 10.34
CA VAL A 20 -3.26 4.53 11.69
C VAL A 20 -2.30 3.85 12.65
N VAL A 21 -2.04 4.50 13.78
CA VAL A 21 -1.31 3.95 14.92
C VAL A 21 -2.16 3.98 16.18
N GLN A 22 -2.02 2.98 17.04
CA GLN A 22 -2.70 2.90 18.34
C GLN A 22 -1.71 3.19 19.47
N ALA A 23 -2.02 4.17 20.33
CA ALA A 23 -1.25 4.52 21.52
C ALA A 23 -2.14 5.21 22.56
N HIS A 24 -1.75 5.27 23.82
CA HIS A 24 -2.49 5.98 24.89
C HIS A 24 -4.00 5.64 25.01
N GLY A 25 -4.41 4.42 24.61
CA GLY A 25 -5.82 4.02 24.57
C GLY A 25 -6.65 4.68 23.45
N LYS A 26 -6.00 5.21 22.41
CA LYS A 26 -6.60 5.89 21.26
C LYS A 26 -6.00 5.38 19.94
N PHE A 27 -6.74 5.60 18.88
CA PHE A 27 -6.25 5.55 17.50
C PHE A 27 -5.90 6.95 17.04
N TYR A 28 -4.81 7.06 16.28
CA TYR A 28 -4.34 8.27 15.62
C TYR A 28 -4.26 8.01 14.13
N LEU A 29 -5.09 8.71 13.36
CA LEU A 29 -5.09 8.66 11.90
C LEU A 29 -4.44 9.93 11.35
N VAL A 30 -3.50 9.74 10.44
CA VAL A 30 -2.94 10.76 9.55
C VAL A 30 -3.19 10.31 8.10
N TYR A 31 -3.31 11.26 7.17
CA TYR A 31 -3.70 10.99 5.79
C TYR A 31 -3.30 12.12 4.85
N THR A 32 -3.37 11.90 3.54
CA THR A 32 -3.16 12.94 2.52
C THR A 32 -4.28 13.98 2.53
N ALA A 33 -4.10 15.04 3.32
CA ALA A 33 -5.00 16.20 3.36
C ALA A 33 -4.69 17.26 2.29
N GLY A 34 -3.55 17.14 1.58
CA GLY A 34 -3.17 17.94 0.42
C GLY A 34 -2.51 19.30 0.72
N ASP A 35 -3.04 20.07 1.69
CA ASP A 35 -2.56 21.42 2.05
C ASP A 35 -1.87 21.50 3.43
N ARG A 36 -1.89 20.41 4.19
CA ARG A 36 -1.45 20.35 5.59
C ARG A 36 -1.16 18.92 6.03
N VAL A 37 -0.56 18.79 7.21
CA VAL A 37 -0.56 17.54 7.98
C VAL A 37 -1.45 17.74 9.21
N GLU A 38 -2.41 16.85 9.40
CA GLU A 38 -3.29 16.83 10.56
C GLU A 38 -3.48 15.41 11.10
N ILE A 39 -3.71 15.34 12.42
CA ILE A 39 -3.96 14.10 13.16
C ILE A 39 -5.44 14.10 13.58
N TRP A 40 -6.14 13.00 13.30
CA TRP A 40 -7.45 12.69 13.86
C TRP A 40 -7.26 11.68 14.98
N CYS A 41 -7.74 11.96 16.19
CA CYS A 41 -7.59 11.06 17.33
C CYS A 41 -8.90 10.76 18.06
N GLY A 42 -9.10 9.50 18.45
CA GLY A 42 -10.31 9.02 19.11
C GLY A 42 -10.19 7.57 19.59
N SER A 43 -11.16 7.09 20.37
CA SER A 43 -11.14 5.73 20.93
C SER A 43 -11.84 4.67 20.07
N ASN A 44 -12.65 5.07 19.09
CA ASN A 44 -13.31 4.15 18.16
C ASN A 44 -12.75 4.32 16.74
N LEU A 45 -12.00 3.33 16.25
CA LEU A 45 -11.47 3.30 14.88
C LEU A 45 -12.57 3.20 13.81
N CYS A 46 -13.60 2.40 14.07
CA CYS A 46 -14.72 2.14 13.16
C CYS A 46 -15.60 3.37 12.91
N CYS A 47 -15.59 4.35 13.83
CA CYS A 47 -16.34 5.60 13.74
C CYS A 47 -15.45 6.83 14.00
N LEU A 48 -14.18 6.77 13.58
CA LEU A 48 -13.18 7.77 13.94
C LEU A 48 -13.56 9.17 13.42
N GLU A 49 -13.96 9.31 12.16
CA GLU A 49 -14.29 10.62 11.58
C GLU A 49 -15.37 11.39 12.38
N GLY A 50 -16.42 10.69 12.81
CA GLY A 50 -17.56 11.28 13.53
C GLY A 50 -17.32 11.53 15.02
N THR A 51 -16.23 11.01 15.59
CA THR A 51 -15.95 11.07 17.04
C THR A 51 -14.58 11.66 17.40
N CYS A 52 -13.71 11.89 16.41
CA CYS A 52 -12.34 12.34 16.63
C CYS A 52 -12.22 13.81 17.05
N HIS A 53 -11.16 14.10 17.80
CA HIS A 53 -10.55 15.41 17.82
C HIS A 53 -9.60 15.54 16.62
N LYS A 54 -9.57 16.70 15.96
CA LYS A 54 -8.74 16.95 14.77
C LYS A 54 -7.75 18.09 15.06
N THR A 55 -6.46 17.79 14.92
CA THR A 55 -5.37 18.74 15.20
C THR A 55 -4.51 18.91 13.97
N VAL A 56 -4.47 20.12 13.40
CA VAL A 56 -3.50 20.46 12.36
C VAL A 56 -2.15 20.69 13.02
N VAL A 57 -1.20 19.79 12.76
CA VAL A 57 0.13 19.80 13.39
C VAL A 57 1.16 20.56 12.57
N TRP A 58 0.94 20.68 11.26
CA TRP A 58 1.80 21.45 10.37
C TRP A 58 1.06 21.95 9.12
N ARG A 59 1.41 23.16 8.69
CA ARG A 59 1.14 23.71 7.36
C ARG A 59 2.44 24.31 6.84
N PRO A 60 2.86 24.05 5.60
CA PRO A 60 4.00 24.74 5.04
C PRO A 60 3.68 26.23 4.86
N PRO A 61 4.66 27.14 5.04
CA PRO A 61 4.56 28.47 4.46
C PRO A 61 4.49 28.35 2.91
N PRO A 62 3.95 29.36 2.21
CA PRO A 62 3.93 29.36 0.75
C PRO A 62 5.35 29.45 0.15
N ASP A 63 5.48 29.08 -1.12
CA ASP A 63 6.67 29.31 -1.95
C ASP A 63 7.99 28.70 -1.43
N LYS A 64 7.93 27.50 -0.82
CA LYS A 64 9.10 26.67 -0.47
C LYS A 64 9.16 25.39 -1.31
N GLU A 65 10.33 24.75 -1.27
CA GLU A 65 10.63 23.43 -1.85
C GLU A 65 9.79 22.26 -1.28
N TYR A 66 8.90 22.56 -0.33
CA TYR A 66 8.04 21.62 0.40
C TYR A 66 6.61 22.18 0.60
N SER A 67 6.17 23.10 -0.28
CA SER A 67 4.87 23.77 -0.19
C SER A 67 3.80 23.17 -1.11
N GLY A 68 4.14 22.19 -1.93
CA GLY A 68 3.20 21.45 -2.80
C GLY A 68 3.17 19.95 -2.47
N GLY A 69 2.18 19.24 -3.03
CA GLY A 69 2.09 17.77 -3.01
C GLY A 69 2.32 17.13 -1.64
N ILE A 70 1.60 17.59 -0.62
CA ILE A 70 1.76 17.09 0.76
C ILE A 70 1.03 15.74 0.85
N TRP A 71 1.78 14.65 0.65
CA TRP A 71 1.25 13.30 0.48
C TRP A 71 1.78 12.32 1.53
N ALA A 72 0.91 11.39 1.91
CA ALA A 72 1.17 10.22 2.74
C ALA A 72 1.99 10.52 4.02
N PRO A 73 1.49 11.39 4.92
CA PRO A 73 2.10 11.53 6.24
C PRO A 73 1.91 10.24 7.05
N GLU A 74 2.99 9.67 7.59
CA GLU A 74 2.94 8.55 8.53
C GLU A 74 3.39 8.95 9.93
N LEU A 75 2.66 8.53 10.98
CA LEU A 75 2.93 8.90 12.38
C LEU A 75 3.65 7.78 13.14
N HIS A 76 4.94 7.96 13.41
CA HIS A 76 5.81 6.95 14.03
C HIS A 76 6.29 7.36 15.42
N ILE A 77 6.51 6.37 16.29
CA ILE A 77 7.37 6.52 17.47
C ILE A 77 8.75 6.00 17.09
N VAL A 78 9.76 6.87 17.08
CA VAL A 78 11.16 6.49 16.88
C VAL A 78 11.99 7.06 18.02
N ASP A 79 12.82 6.22 18.64
CA ASP A 79 13.72 6.56 19.74
C ASP A 79 13.06 7.35 20.90
N GLY A 80 11.79 7.02 21.21
CA GLY A 80 11.01 7.61 22.32
C GLY A 80 10.36 8.97 22.01
N ARG A 81 10.31 9.38 20.74
CA ARG A 81 9.67 10.63 20.29
C ARG A 81 8.73 10.36 19.10
N TRP A 82 7.65 11.13 19.00
CA TRP A 82 6.79 11.11 17.82
C TRP A 82 7.45 11.83 16.64
N TYR A 83 7.33 11.26 15.45
CA TYR A 83 7.76 11.86 14.19
C TYR A 83 6.68 11.62 13.14
N ILE A 84 6.53 12.58 12.22
CA ILE A 84 5.80 12.37 10.98
C ILE A 84 6.78 12.44 9.81
N TYR A 85 6.78 11.40 8.98
CA TYR A 85 7.45 11.39 7.68
C TYR A 85 6.40 11.72 6.63
N VAL A 86 6.68 12.66 5.73
CA VAL A 86 5.72 13.16 4.73
C VAL A 86 6.41 13.48 3.42
N SER A 87 5.74 13.21 2.31
CA SER A 87 6.22 13.57 0.98
C SER A 87 5.80 15.01 0.67
N CYS A 88 6.69 15.84 0.13
CA CYS A 88 6.33 17.18 -0.38
C CYS A 88 7.14 17.51 -1.64
N GLU A 89 6.59 18.35 -2.52
CA GLU A 89 7.26 18.89 -3.71
C GLU A 89 7.49 20.41 -3.62
N ASN A 90 8.39 20.89 -4.50
CA ASN A 90 8.43 22.30 -4.87
C ASN A 90 7.30 22.57 -5.88
N PRO A 91 6.29 23.41 -5.56
CA PRO A 91 5.18 23.69 -6.47
C PRO A 91 5.60 24.43 -7.76
N ARG A 92 6.84 24.94 -7.83
CA ARG A 92 7.43 25.54 -9.04
C ARG A 92 8.07 24.52 -9.97
N GLU A 93 8.36 23.31 -9.48
CA GLU A 93 8.92 22.20 -10.26
C GLU A 93 7.93 21.06 -10.49
N GLY A 94 6.91 20.92 -9.63
CA GLY A 94 5.91 19.85 -9.69
C GLY A 94 6.50 18.46 -9.41
N ASN A 95 5.77 17.42 -9.82
CA ASN A 95 5.90 16.05 -9.31
C ASN A 95 7.34 15.56 -9.16
N LYS A 96 8.21 15.80 -10.16
CA LYS A 96 9.63 15.40 -10.18
C LYS A 96 10.46 15.85 -8.95
N SER A 97 9.98 16.87 -8.24
CA SER A 97 10.64 17.45 -7.06
C SER A 97 10.20 16.85 -5.73
N HIS A 98 9.30 15.84 -5.70
CA HIS A 98 8.92 15.18 -4.44
C HIS A 98 10.13 14.60 -3.70
N ARG A 99 10.26 14.96 -2.42
CA ARG A 99 11.24 14.44 -1.46
C ARG A 99 10.55 14.14 -0.13
N MET A 100 11.23 13.37 0.71
CA MET A 100 10.76 13.08 2.07
C MET A 100 11.21 14.15 3.08
N TYR A 101 10.27 14.58 3.91
CA TYR A 101 10.44 15.56 4.96
C TYR A 101 10.00 15.00 6.31
N VAL A 102 10.52 15.58 7.40
CA VAL A 102 10.27 15.14 8.77
C VAL A 102 9.67 16.26 9.61
N ILE A 103 8.63 15.96 10.37
CA ILE A 103 8.04 16.82 11.38
C ILE A 103 8.25 16.15 12.75
N GLY A 104 8.92 16.83 13.68
CA GLY A 104 9.15 16.35 15.03
C GLY A 104 7.95 16.67 15.93
N GLY A 105 7.43 15.66 16.61
CA GLY A 105 6.33 15.79 17.56
C GLY A 105 6.80 15.84 19.02
N PRO A 106 5.89 15.62 19.99
CA PRO A 106 6.21 15.54 21.41
C PRO A 106 6.90 14.20 21.77
N ARG A 107 7.24 13.97 23.04
CA ARG A 107 7.77 12.66 23.49
C ARG A 107 6.69 11.58 23.35
N SER A 108 7.08 10.31 23.20
CA SER A 108 6.13 9.19 23.09
C SER A 108 5.34 8.89 24.38
N SER A 109 5.63 9.62 25.48
CA SER A 109 4.82 9.63 26.71
C SER A 109 3.65 10.60 26.64
N GLU A 110 3.64 11.51 25.67
CA GLU A 110 2.65 12.57 25.50
C GLU A 110 1.72 12.25 24.31
N ASP A 111 0.46 12.68 24.43
CA ASP A 111 -0.56 12.47 23.40
C ASP A 111 -0.25 13.32 22.15
N PRO A 112 0.09 12.75 20.97
CA PRO A 112 0.53 13.50 19.79
C PRO A 112 -0.55 14.46 19.24
N CYS A 113 -1.81 14.26 19.62
CA CYS A 113 -2.96 15.02 19.16
C CYS A 113 -3.29 16.22 20.08
N THR A 114 -2.89 16.20 21.36
CA THR A 114 -3.28 17.22 22.35
C THR A 114 -2.16 17.69 23.30
N GLY A 115 -1.06 16.95 23.41
CA GLY A 115 0.08 17.24 24.27
C GLY A 115 1.31 17.67 23.48
N GLY A 116 1.81 18.89 23.74
CA GLY A 116 3.09 19.36 23.23
C GLY A 116 3.07 19.98 21.82
N SER A 117 4.24 20.44 21.39
CA SER A 117 4.44 21.20 20.16
C SER A 117 5.03 20.37 19.02
N TRP A 118 4.60 20.66 17.80
CA TRP A 118 5.17 20.10 16.58
C TRP A 118 6.13 21.10 15.91
N GLU A 119 7.23 20.60 15.35
CA GLU A 119 8.26 21.38 14.67
C GLU A 119 8.62 20.78 13.30
N PHE A 120 8.81 21.61 12.28
CA PHE A 120 9.29 21.14 10.98
C PHE A 120 10.82 20.98 11.04
N LEU A 121 11.29 19.74 10.89
CA LEU A 121 12.72 19.40 10.99
C LEU A 121 13.45 19.47 9.63
N GLY A 122 12.72 19.70 8.54
CA GLY A 122 13.27 19.79 7.19
C GLY A 122 13.31 18.45 6.45
N PRO A 123 14.10 18.34 5.37
CA PRO A 123 14.20 17.10 4.60
C PRO A 123 14.86 15.98 5.42
N LEU A 124 14.49 14.74 5.14
CA LEU A 124 15.18 13.57 5.67
C LEU A 124 16.61 13.55 5.12
N ARG A 125 17.61 13.81 5.99
CA ARG A 125 19.01 13.94 5.58
C ARG A 125 19.57 12.59 5.15
N GLY A 126 20.60 12.60 4.29
CA GLY A 126 21.29 11.39 3.84
C GLY A 126 20.62 10.65 2.67
N MET A 127 19.40 11.02 2.29
CA MET A 127 18.80 10.56 1.03
C MET A 127 19.53 11.19 -0.18
N PRO A 128 19.70 10.46 -1.29
CA PRO A 128 20.22 11.03 -2.54
C PRO A 128 19.20 12.01 -3.16
N ASN A 129 19.63 12.76 -4.18
CA ASN A 129 18.74 13.63 -4.96
C ASN A 129 17.87 12.82 -5.94
N GLN A 130 16.97 12.01 -5.37
CA GLN A 130 16.06 11.08 -6.04
C GLN A 130 14.61 11.54 -5.80
N TRP A 131 13.71 11.34 -6.76
CA TRP A 131 12.27 11.43 -6.49
C TRP A 131 11.89 10.36 -5.47
N ALA A 132 11.25 10.77 -4.37
CA ALA A 132 10.90 9.90 -3.27
C ALA A 132 9.58 10.32 -2.61
N ILE A 133 8.67 9.34 -2.42
CA ILE A 133 7.40 9.49 -1.70
C ILE A 133 7.19 8.28 -0.76
N ASP A 134 6.11 8.31 0.02
CA ASP A 134 5.55 7.18 0.76
C ASP A 134 6.57 6.50 1.69
N GLY A 135 7.22 7.30 2.53
CA GLY A 135 8.30 6.85 3.41
C GLY A 135 7.83 6.33 4.77
N THR A 136 8.06 5.04 5.03
CA THR A 136 7.82 4.38 6.31
C THR A 136 9.13 4.03 7.04
N VAL A 137 9.02 3.67 8.33
CA VAL A 137 10.16 3.21 9.16
C VAL A 137 9.96 1.76 9.58
N ALA A 138 10.98 0.93 9.33
CA ALA A 138 11.05 -0.47 9.75
C ALA A 138 12.16 -0.71 10.78
N ARG A 139 11.86 -1.47 11.83
CA ARG A 139 12.82 -1.93 12.83
C ARG A 139 13.25 -3.37 12.50
N ILE A 140 14.45 -3.55 11.95
CA ILE A 140 14.95 -4.87 11.52
C ILE A 140 16.31 -5.14 12.17
N ASN A 141 16.48 -6.31 12.79
CA ASN A 141 17.73 -6.72 13.48
C ASN A 141 18.29 -5.66 14.45
N ASN A 142 17.43 -4.98 15.23
CA ASN A 142 17.81 -3.87 16.10
C ASN A 142 18.45 -2.65 15.40
N GLN A 143 18.15 -2.43 14.13
CA GLN A 143 18.46 -1.22 13.37
C GLN A 143 17.18 -0.61 12.76
N ASN A 144 17.08 0.72 12.75
CA ASN A 144 16.02 1.45 12.05
C ASN A 144 16.39 1.60 10.58
N TYR A 145 15.46 1.33 9.68
CA TYR A 145 15.58 1.53 8.25
C TYR A 145 14.42 2.39 7.76
N PHE A 146 14.71 3.27 6.82
CA PHE A 146 13.72 4.04 6.09
C PHE A 146 13.43 3.34 4.78
N ILE A 147 12.15 3.13 4.47
CA ILE A 147 11.68 2.40 3.29
C ILE A 147 10.69 3.29 2.55
N TYR A 148 10.88 3.49 1.26
CA TYR A 148 10.15 4.50 0.50
C TYR A 148 9.94 4.09 -0.96
N SER A 149 8.98 4.73 -1.64
CA SER A 149 8.81 4.63 -3.09
C SER A 149 9.73 5.63 -3.80
N GLY A 150 10.44 5.20 -4.83
CA GLY A 150 11.36 6.07 -5.57
C GLY A 150 11.47 5.76 -7.06
N TRP A 151 11.88 6.74 -7.85
CA TRP A 151 12.25 6.53 -9.26
C TRP A 151 13.63 5.84 -9.35
N PRO A 152 13.93 5.07 -10.41
CA PRO A 152 15.22 4.39 -10.56
C PRO A 152 16.44 5.33 -10.47
N LEU A 153 17.31 5.11 -9.46
CA LEU A 153 18.46 5.97 -9.10
C LEU A 153 19.40 6.34 -10.26
N HIS A 154 19.55 5.47 -11.25
CA HIS A 154 20.52 5.62 -12.34
C HIS A 154 19.89 5.54 -13.73
N ASN A 155 18.57 5.77 -13.87
CA ASN A 155 17.91 5.67 -15.17
C ASN A 155 16.87 6.78 -15.42
N PRO A 156 17.32 7.98 -15.88
CA PRO A 156 16.44 9.13 -16.09
C PRO A 156 15.42 8.94 -17.22
N SER A 157 15.57 7.95 -18.11
CA SER A 157 14.55 7.66 -19.14
C SER A 157 13.35 6.85 -18.61
N GLN A 158 13.43 6.33 -17.38
CA GLN A 158 12.32 5.66 -16.69
C GLN A 158 11.70 6.50 -15.56
N SER A 159 12.25 7.68 -15.27
CA SER A 159 11.62 8.67 -14.40
C SER A 159 10.17 8.95 -14.83
N ASP A 160 9.26 9.05 -13.85
CA ASP A 160 7.79 9.15 -14.00
C ASP A 160 7.06 7.93 -14.60
N ASN A 161 7.78 6.93 -15.13
CA ASN A 161 7.19 5.68 -15.66
C ASN A 161 7.36 4.47 -14.74
N VAL A 162 8.37 4.49 -13.86
CA VAL A 162 8.66 3.40 -12.92
C VAL A 162 8.83 3.94 -11.51
N GLN A 163 8.13 3.32 -10.55
CA GLN A 163 8.38 3.45 -9.12
C GLN A 163 8.82 2.09 -8.54
N CYS A 164 9.85 2.11 -7.69
CA CYS A 164 10.41 0.94 -7.02
C CYS A 164 10.49 1.20 -5.51
N LEU A 165 10.47 0.13 -4.70
CA LEU A 165 10.72 0.25 -3.26
C LEU A 165 12.22 0.24 -2.97
N PHE A 166 12.66 1.26 -2.25
CA PHE A 166 14.02 1.41 -1.76
C PHE A 166 14.08 1.28 -0.24
N ILE A 167 15.21 0.82 0.28
CA ILE A 167 15.53 0.78 1.72
C ILE A 167 16.89 1.41 1.98
N GLN A 168 16.99 2.20 3.05
CA GLN A 168 18.22 2.86 3.49
C GLN A 168 18.33 2.80 5.02
N ARG A 169 19.54 2.63 5.55
CA ARG A 169 19.77 2.55 7.01
C ARG A 169 19.66 3.94 7.65
N MET A 170 19.02 4.04 8.81
CA MET A 170 18.92 5.29 9.58
C MET A 170 20.03 5.41 10.64
N THR A 171 20.61 6.59 10.82
CA THR A 171 21.51 6.94 11.95
C THR A 171 20.77 7.68 13.06
N SER A 172 19.67 8.35 12.72
CA SER A 172 18.73 8.99 13.64
C SER A 172 17.33 9.00 13.00
N PRO A 173 16.27 9.39 13.72
CA PRO A 173 14.94 9.60 13.13
C PRO A 173 14.88 10.70 12.04
N THR A 174 15.99 11.42 11.80
CA THR A 174 16.06 12.54 10.83
C THR A 174 17.17 12.37 9.80
N GLU A 175 17.82 11.20 9.75
CA GLU A 175 18.99 10.99 8.90
C GLU A 175 19.21 9.52 8.52
N THR A 176 19.39 9.28 7.23
CA THR A 176 19.82 8.01 6.64
C THR A 176 21.32 8.01 6.29
N VAL A 177 21.88 6.84 5.97
CA VAL A 177 23.30 6.67 5.64
C VAL A 177 23.54 5.51 4.66
N GLY A 178 24.55 5.67 3.80
CA GLY A 178 24.88 4.74 2.72
C GLY A 178 24.01 4.97 1.48
N GLU A 179 24.22 4.19 0.42
CA GLU A 179 23.35 4.24 -0.76
C GLU A 179 22.02 3.50 -0.49
N PRO A 180 20.88 3.97 -1.02
CA PRO A 180 19.62 3.21 -0.94
C PRO A 180 19.66 1.95 -1.81
N ALA A 181 19.20 0.83 -1.26
CA ALA A 181 19.08 -0.43 -1.98
C ALA A 181 17.68 -0.59 -2.58
N CYS A 182 17.59 -0.92 -3.87
CA CYS A 182 16.33 -1.27 -4.53
C CYS A 182 15.95 -2.72 -4.16
N ILE A 183 14.84 -2.90 -3.43
CA ILE A 183 14.39 -4.20 -2.93
C ILE A 183 13.14 -4.74 -3.63
N CYS A 184 12.35 -3.88 -4.28
CA CYS A 184 11.18 -4.28 -5.06
C CYS A 184 11.05 -3.45 -6.33
N GLU A 185 10.86 -4.12 -7.47
CA GLU A 185 10.65 -3.48 -8.77
C GLU A 185 9.37 -4.05 -9.41
N PRO A 186 8.60 -3.25 -10.17
CA PRO A 186 7.34 -3.65 -10.80
C PRO A 186 7.59 -4.52 -12.04
N HIS A 187 8.10 -5.72 -11.84
CA HIS A 187 8.38 -6.67 -12.92
C HIS A 187 7.09 -7.31 -13.47
N GLU A 188 6.12 -7.60 -12.60
CA GLU A 188 4.92 -8.33 -12.97
C GLU A 188 3.97 -7.49 -13.83
N HIS A 189 3.22 -8.15 -14.71
CA HIS A 189 2.27 -7.47 -15.60
C HIS A 189 1.12 -6.81 -14.83
N TRP A 190 0.71 -7.38 -13.70
CA TRP A 190 -0.36 -6.87 -12.85
C TRP A 190 0.08 -5.73 -11.91
N GLU A 191 1.38 -5.39 -11.86
CA GLU A 191 1.92 -4.21 -11.16
C GLU A 191 1.91 -2.95 -12.02
N LYS A 192 1.32 -3.02 -13.23
CA LYS A 192 1.40 -1.99 -14.27
C LYS A 192 0.02 -1.51 -14.72
N SER A 193 -0.09 -0.21 -14.98
CA SER A 193 -1.24 0.44 -15.62
C SER A 193 -0.71 1.39 -16.70
N ASP A 194 -1.34 1.40 -17.88
CA ASP A 194 -1.01 2.32 -18.98
C ASP A 194 0.49 2.34 -19.38
N GLY A 195 1.18 1.20 -19.20
CA GLY A 195 2.63 1.05 -19.43
C GLY A 195 3.52 1.53 -18.28
N LYS A 196 2.98 2.20 -17.26
CA LYS A 196 3.69 2.61 -16.04
C LYS A 196 3.72 1.46 -15.04
N GLY A 197 4.88 1.19 -14.43
CA GLY A 197 5.05 0.20 -13.38
C GLY A 197 5.18 0.86 -12.02
N ILE A 198 4.33 0.49 -11.07
CA ILE A 198 4.23 1.17 -9.78
C ILE A 198 4.42 0.16 -8.64
N ASN A 199 5.37 0.43 -7.76
CA ASN A 199 5.48 -0.17 -6.43
C ASN A 199 5.66 1.00 -5.44
N GLU A 200 4.61 1.32 -4.67
CA GLU A 200 4.53 2.50 -3.78
C GLU A 200 3.84 2.15 -2.44
N GLY A 201 3.59 3.11 -1.54
CA GLY A 201 2.92 2.89 -0.25
C GLY A 201 3.44 1.71 0.61
N PRO A 202 4.77 1.56 0.84
CA PRO A 202 5.32 0.47 1.64
C PRO A 202 4.90 0.57 3.12
N GLN A 203 4.43 -0.53 3.70
CA GLN A 203 3.98 -0.62 5.10
C GLN A 203 4.63 -1.80 5.81
N TRP A 204 5.46 -1.54 6.83
CA TRP A 204 6.11 -2.60 7.60
C TRP A 204 5.15 -3.23 8.63
N PHE A 205 5.02 -4.55 8.61
CA PHE A 205 4.20 -5.30 9.55
C PHE A 205 4.70 -6.74 9.79
N ALA A 206 4.22 -7.37 10.86
CA ALA A 206 4.63 -8.70 11.27
C ALA A 206 3.47 -9.50 11.86
N SER A 207 3.60 -10.84 11.83
CA SER A 207 2.66 -11.74 12.50
C SER A 207 2.80 -11.62 14.03
N PRO A 208 1.72 -11.90 14.81
CA PRO A 208 1.78 -11.80 16.27
C PRO A 208 2.80 -12.72 16.95
N ASP A 209 3.25 -13.76 16.27
CA ASP A 209 4.28 -14.73 16.71
C ASP A 209 5.68 -14.44 16.14
N GLY A 210 5.84 -13.43 15.26
CA GLY A 210 7.08 -13.10 14.59
C GLY A 210 7.55 -14.08 13.50
N SER A 211 6.77 -15.10 13.15
CA SER A 211 7.12 -16.08 12.10
C SER A 211 7.13 -15.50 10.68
N TRP A 212 6.41 -14.38 10.47
CA TRP A 212 6.40 -13.61 9.25
C TRP A 212 6.61 -12.12 9.57
N GLN A 213 7.49 -11.46 8.83
CA GLN A 213 7.64 -10.00 8.83
C GLN A 213 8.02 -9.50 7.44
N GLY A 214 7.63 -8.29 7.09
CA GLY A 214 7.88 -7.73 5.77
C GLY A 214 7.05 -6.49 5.48
N LEU A 215 6.96 -6.17 4.20
CA LEU A 215 6.16 -5.06 3.70
C LEU A 215 4.85 -5.56 3.10
N ALA A 216 3.77 -4.80 3.29
CA ALA A 216 2.75 -4.66 2.26
C ALA A 216 3.13 -3.46 1.40
N TYR A 217 2.75 -3.46 0.13
CA TYR A 217 2.99 -2.33 -0.77
C TYR A 217 1.90 -2.24 -1.83
N SER A 218 1.63 -1.04 -2.30
CA SER A 218 0.68 -0.74 -3.37
C SER A 218 1.32 -0.87 -4.76
N CYS A 219 0.54 -1.29 -5.74
CA CYS A 219 1.00 -1.43 -7.13
C CYS A 219 -0.11 -1.24 -8.16
N ALA A 220 0.28 -1.13 -9.43
CA ALA A 220 -0.52 -0.56 -10.52
C ALA A 220 -0.85 0.94 -10.28
N GLY A 221 -1.57 1.59 -11.20
CA GLY A 221 -1.82 3.04 -11.12
C GLY A 221 -2.89 3.40 -10.08
N SER A 222 -2.55 4.27 -9.12
CA SER A 222 -3.46 4.78 -8.07
C SER A 222 -4.65 5.60 -8.59
N TRP A 223 -4.64 5.97 -9.87
CA TRP A 223 -5.76 6.58 -10.61
C TRP A 223 -6.73 5.55 -11.23
N THR A 224 -6.53 4.24 -10.99
CA THR A 224 -7.28 3.16 -11.64
C THR A 224 -8.01 2.27 -10.65
N ARG A 225 -9.09 1.63 -11.11
CA ARG A 225 -9.76 0.53 -10.38
C ARG A 225 -8.84 -0.65 -10.04
N ASP A 226 -7.72 -0.77 -10.77
CA ASP A 226 -6.78 -1.88 -10.69
C ASP A 226 -5.64 -1.63 -9.69
N TYR A 227 -5.63 -0.50 -8.97
CA TYR A 227 -4.73 -0.32 -7.83
C TYR A 227 -4.96 -1.44 -6.79
N LYS A 228 -3.88 -2.06 -6.30
CA LYS A 228 -3.95 -3.24 -5.43
C LYS A 228 -2.74 -3.32 -4.50
N MET A 229 -2.84 -4.07 -3.41
CA MET A 229 -1.69 -4.33 -2.53
C MET A 229 -1.11 -5.73 -2.74
N ASN A 230 0.21 -5.85 -2.63
CA ASN A 230 0.95 -7.11 -2.56
C ASN A 230 1.88 -7.12 -1.33
N THR A 231 2.59 -8.22 -1.08
CA THR A 231 3.58 -8.31 0.00
C THR A 231 4.99 -8.65 -0.46
N LEU A 232 5.96 -8.17 0.32
CA LEU A 232 7.39 -8.43 0.20
C LEU A 232 7.91 -8.92 1.56
N ARG A 233 7.97 -10.24 1.76
CA ARG A 233 8.42 -10.86 3.01
C ARG A 233 9.93 -10.66 3.17
N TYR A 234 10.38 -10.25 4.35
CA TYR A 234 11.79 -10.31 4.71
C TYR A 234 12.14 -11.72 5.19
N THR A 235 13.15 -12.35 4.57
CA THR A 235 13.53 -13.75 4.80
C THR A 235 14.78 -13.92 5.67
N GLY A 236 15.36 -12.82 6.16
CA GLY A 236 16.57 -12.80 6.97
C GLY A 236 17.82 -12.39 6.19
N GLY A 237 18.95 -12.25 6.88
CA GLY A 237 20.20 -11.76 6.31
C GLY A 237 20.39 -10.25 6.51
N ASP A 238 20.82 -9.56 5.44
CA ASP A 238 21.03 -8.12 5.43
C ASP A 238 19.87 -7.44 4.67
N PRO A 239 19.06 -6.59 5.32
CA PRO A 239 17.93 -5.90 4.69
C PRO A 239 18.28 -5.08 3.46
N LEU A 240 19.54 -4.66 3.28
CA LEU A 240 19.99 -3.92 2.09
C LEU A 240 20.24 -4.83 0.87
N ASN A 241 20.22 -6.16 1.02
CA ASN A 241 20.33 -7.08 -0.10
C ASN A 241 18.95 -7.48 -0.64
N LYS A 242 18.71 -7.29 -1.94
CA LYS A 242 17.45 -7.69 -2.61
C LYS A 242 17.09 -9.18 -2.42
N SER A 243 18.08 -10.06 -2.22
CA SER A 243 17.89 -11.49 -1.93
C SER A 243 17.34 -11.81 -0.54
N SER A 244 17.37 -10.85 0.40
CA SER A 244 16.74 -10.96 1.73
C SER A 244 15.23 -10.69 1.69
N TRP A 245 14.64 -10.54 0.50
CA TRP A 245 13.25 -10.20 0.28
C TRP A 245 12.59 -11.17 -0.72
N HIS A 246 11.38 -11.61 -0.40
CA HIS A 246 10.58 -12.51 -1.23
C HIS A 246 9.24 -11.85 -1.56
N LYS A 247 9.04 -11.51 -2.85
CA LYS A 247 7.78 -10.96 -3.36
C LYS A 247 6.74 -12.08 -3.46
N SER A 248 5.53 -11.84 -2.93
CA SER A 248 4.40 -12.75 -3.16
C SER A 248 4.02 -12.77 -4.66
N PRO A 249 3.79 -13.95 -5.26
CA PRO A 249 3.41 -14.08 -6.68
C PRO A 249 1.96 -13.68 -6.95
N GLN A 250 1.17 -13.38 -5.91
CA GLN A 250 -0.26 -13.01 -6.02
C GLN A 250 -0.56 -11.83 -5.09
N PRO A 251 -1.39 -10.85 -5.53
CA PRO A 251 -1.81 -9.73 -4.68
C PRO A 251 -2.42 -10.17 -3.34
N LEU A 252 -2.13 -9.40 -2.29
CA LEU A 252 -2.75 -9.55 -0.97
C LEU A 252 -4.24 -9.18 -1.01
N ILE A 253 -4.57 -8.11 -1.74
CA ILE A 253 -5.94 -7.62 -1.94
C ILE A 253 -6.05 -6.81 -3.23
N GLN A 254 -7.07 -7.11 -4.05
CA GLN A 254 -7.43 -6.39 -5.27
C GLN A 254 -8.94 -6.18 -5.40
N ALA A 255 -9.36 -5.25 -6.26
CA ALA A 255 -10.78 -4.95 -6.47
C ALA A 255 -11.58 -6.13 -7.05
N ARG A 256 -12.89 -6.18 -6.74
CA ARG A 256 -13.86 -7.08 -7.39
C ARG A 256 -14.62 -6.36 -8.53
N ARG A 257 -15.69 -6.97 -9.05
CA ARG A 257 -16.60 -6.36 -10.06
C ARG A 257 -17.50 -5.21 -9.54
N HIS A 258 -17.44 -4.91 -8.26
CA HIS A 258 -18.32 -3.98 -7.53
C HIS A 258 -17.50 -3.25 -6.46
N PRO A 259 -17.90 -2.04 -6.01
CA PRO A 259 -17.09 -1.29 -5.07
C PRO A 259 -16.89 -2.01 -3.72
N PRO A 260 -15.78 -1.75 -3.02
CA PRO A 260 -14.80 -0.72 -3.35
C PRO A 260 -13.74 -1.17 -4.36
N PHE A 261 -13.26 -0.19 -5.13
CA PHE A 261 -12.24 -0.36 -6.17
C PHE A 261 -10.91 0.27 -5.75
N GLY A 262 -9.82 -0.09 -6.43
CA GLY A 262 -8.48 0.44 -6.16
C GLY A 262 -8.01 0.31 -4.70
N PRO A 263 -8.13 -0.86 -4.02
CA PRO A 263 -7.66 -1.03 -2.65
C PRO A 263 -6.15 -0.84 -2.53
N GLY A 264 -5.70 0.22 -1.86
CA GLY A 264 -4.28 0.47 -1.70
C GLY A 264 -3.92 1.50 -0.64
N HIS A 265 -2.61 1.75 -0.54
CA HIS A 265 -1.88 2.63 0.38
C HIS A 265 -2.62 2.88 1.70
N GLY A 266 -2.20 2.15 2.72
CA GLY A 266 -2.87 2.10 4.01
C GLY A 266 -1.90 1.86 5.15
N SER A 267 -2.34 1.16 6.18
CA SER A 267 -1.56 0.74 7.34
C SER A 267 -2.10 -0.57 7.93
N PHE A 268 -1.30 -1.23 8.76
CA PHE A 268 -1.63 -2.52 9.37
C PHE A 268 -1.46 -2.42 10.88
N LEU A 269 -2.54 -2.57 11.64
CA LEU A 269 -2.52 -2.45 13.09
C LEU A 269 -2.94 -3.73 13.82
N ARG A 270 -2.41 -3.88 15.03
CA ARG A 270 -2.72 -4.94 15.98
C ARG A 270 -3.80 -4.45 16.94
N HIS A 271 -5.04 -4.87 16.75
CA HIS A 271 -6.17 -4.41 17.57
C HIS A 271 -6.25 -5.15 18.92
N ASP A 272 -6.82 -4.51 19.94
CA ASP A 272 -6.88 -5.01 21.33
C ASP A 272 -7.58 -6.38 21.46
N ASN A 273 -8.54 -6.68 20.58
CA ASN A 273 -9.23 -7.98 20.56
C ASN A 273 -8.36 -9.13 20.01
N GLY A 274 -7.13 -8.86 19.58
CA GLY A 274 -6.22 -9.85 19.01
C GLY A 274 -6.43 -10.11 17.51
N GLU A 275 -7.14 -9.25 16.79
CA GLU A 275 -7.19 -9.25 15.32
C GLU A 275 -6.06 -8.39 14.72
N THR A 276 -5.71 -8.66 13.46
CA THR A 276 -4.87 -7.76 12.64
C THR A 276 -5.77 -7.11 11.62
N LEU A 277 -5.72 -5.79 11.52
CA LEU A 277 -6.60 -5.00 10.67
C LEU A 277 -5.75 -4.24 9.65
N SER A 278 -6.16 -4.29 8.39
CA SER A 278 -5.69 -3.38 7.35
C SER A 278 -6.65 -2.20 7.31
N VAL A 279 -6.12 -0.99 7.46
CA VAL A 279 -6.79 0.27 7.11
C VAL A 279 -6.24 0.69 5.76
N TYR A 280 -7.06 0.89 4.73
CA TYR A 280 -6.60 1.19 3.38
C TYR A 280 -7.59 2.09 2.65
N HIS A 281 -7.17 2.79 1.60
CA HIS A 281 -8.07 3.61 0.80
C HIS A 281 -8.64 2.86 -0.41
N GLY A 282 -9.71 3.38 -0.99
CA GLY A 282 -10.25 2.94 -2.28
C GLY A 282 -11.49 3.75 -2.67
N THR A 283 -12.03 3.53 -3.86
CA THR A 283 -13.13 4.34 -4.40
C THR A 283 -14.48 3.62 -4.40
N ASP A 284 -15.57 4.39 -4.47
CA ASP A 284 -16.94 3.85 -4.58
C ASP A 284 -17.37 3.67 -6.04
N ARG A 285 -16.66 4.27 -7.00
CA ARG A 285 -16.83 4.09 -8.45
C ARG A 285 -15.49 3.79 -9.13
N GLU A 286 -15.56 3.01 -10.21
CA GLU A 286 -14.38 2.65 -11.01
C GLU A 286 -13.69 3.86 -11.67
N THR A 287 -14.45 4.96 -11.86
CA THR A 287 -14.04 6.18 -12.54
C THR A 287 -13.73 7.36 -11.60
N ASP A 288 -13.70 7.14 -10.29
CA ASP A 288 -13.39 8.22 -9.32
C ASP A 288 -11.91 8.66 -9.42
N GLY A 289 -11.01 7.79 -9.91
CA GLY A 289 -9.58 8.10 -10.03
C GLY A 289 -8.93 8.35 -8.67
N TRP A 290 -8.26 9.50 -8.51
CA TRP A 290 -7.71 9.92 -7.22
C TRP A 290 -8.74 10.56 -6.26
N GLU A 291 -9.93 10.90 -6.75
CA GLU A 291 -11.02 11.46 -5.95
C GLU A 291 -11.74 10.38 -5.15
N ASN A 292 -12.54 10.77 -4.15
CA ASN A 292 -13.41 9.87 -3.37
C ASN A 292 -12.70 8.64 -2.75
N ARG A 293 -11.36 8.67 -2.60
CA ARG A 293 -10.56 7.63 -1.94
C ARG A 293 -10.86 7.65 -0.43
N LYS A 294 -11.81 6.80 0.00
CA LYS A 294 -12.26 6.67 1.40
C LYS A 294 -11.46 5.61 2.13
N ALA A 295 -11.19 5.83 3.42
CA ALA A 295 -10.55 4.85 4.28
C ALA A 295 -11.53 3.73 4.66
N ARG A 296 -11.05 2.49 4.61
CA ARG A 296 -11.81 1.27 4.91
C ARG A 296 -10.99 0.30 5.74
N LEU A 297 -11.69 -0.56 6.46
CA LEU A 297 -11.15 -1.53 7.39
C LEU A 297 -11.49 -2.95 6.92
N GLN A 298 -10.49 -3.83 6.80
CA GLN A 298 -10.67 -5.26 6.54
C GLN A 298 -9.66 -6.08 7.36
N ARG A 299 -10.04 -7.30 7.75
CA ARG A 299 -9.18 -8.21 8.53
C ARG A 299 -8.01 -8.77 7.73
N VAL A 300 -6.91 -9.03 8.41
CA VAL A 300 -5.80 -9.85 7.91
C VAL A 300 -5.72 -11.13 8.74
N ALA A 301 -5.89 -12.27 8.09
CA ALA A 301 -5.61 -13.58 8.67
C ALA A 301 -4.12 -13.91 8.53
N TRP A 302 -3.58 -14.69 9.47
CA TRP A 302 -2.22 -15.21 9.40
C TRP A 302 -2.25 -16.70 9.07
N THR A 303 -1.43 -17.11 8.11
CA THR A 303 -1.31 -18.48 7.57
C THR A 303 0.16 -18.92 7.57
N SER A 304 0.46 -20.18 7.24
CA SER A 304 1.85 -20.66 7.11
C SER A 304 2.67 -19.86 6.08
N GLU A 305 2.02 -19.37 5.03
CA GLU A 305 2.65 -18.61 3.96
C GLU A 305 2.81 -17.11 4.32
N GLY A 306 2.06 -16.64 5.33
CA GLY A 306 2.04 -15.26 5.78
C GLY A 306 0.64 -14.65 5.83
N PRO A 307 0.50 -13.33 5.61
CA PRO A 307 -0.76 -12.62 5.71
C PRO A 307 -1.69 -12.97 4.54
N SER A 308 -2.98 -13.12 4.82
CA SER A 308 -4.03 -13.40 3.85
C SER A 308 -5.26 -12.52 4.12
N MET A 309 -5.83 -11.97 3.06
CA MET A 309 -7.15 -11.30 3.10
C MET A 309 -8.22 -12.16 2.41
N GLY A 310 -8.15 -13.49 2.63
CA GLY A 310 -9.05 -14.47 2.02
C GLY A 310 -8.61 -14.85 0.61
N THR A 311 -9.49 -14.65 -0.36
CA THR A 311 -9.28 -14.96 -1.79
C THR A 311 -8.41 -13.94 -2.54
N GLY A 312 -7.73 -13.04 -1.82
CA GLY A 312 -6.98 -11.92 -2.41
C GLY A 312 -7.86 -10.82 -3.00
N ILE A 313 -9.17 -10.84 -2.69
CA ILE A 313 -10.17 -9.92 -3.26
C ILE A 313 -10.84 -9.14 -2.12
N VAL A 314 -11.06 -7.85 -2.36
CA VAL A 314 -11.87 -6.95 -1.50
C VAL A 314 -13.19 -7.62 -1.14
N GLY A 315 -13.49 -7.70 0.16
CA GLY A 315 -14.68 -8.38 0.67
C GLY A 315 -15.88 -7.46 0.91
N THR A 316 -17.01 -8.03 1.31
CA THR A 316 -18.34 -7.39 1.22
C THR A 316 -18.45 -6.16 2.13
N LEU A 317 -18.96 -5.04 1.59
CA LEU A 317 -19.24 -3.86 2.41
C LEU A 317 -20.36 -4.16 3.41
N VAL A 318 -20.15 -3.80 4.67
CA VAL A 318 -21.16 -3.82 5.72
C VAL A 318 -21.56 -2.40 6.13
N ASN A 319 -22.78 -2.25 6.64
CA ASN A 319 -23.37 -0.93 6.89
C ASN A 319 -22.97 -0.33 8.24
N ASP A 320 -22.52 -1.16 9.19
CA ASP A 320 -22.20 -0.72 10.55
C ASP A 320 -21.11 -1.59 11.20
N GLU A 321 -20.57 -1.05 12.30
CA GLU A 321 -19.54 -1.66 13.13
C GLU A 321 -19.99 -3.00 13.75
N GLY A 322 -21.27 -3.13 14.13
CA GLY A 322 -21.81 -4.37 14.69
C GLY A 322 -21.75 -5.51 13.69
N MET A 323 -22.17 -5.27 12.45
CA MET A 323 -22.00 -6.22 11.34
C MET A 323 -20.52 -6.55 11.12
N PHE A 324 -19.62 -5.56 11.14
CA PHE A 324 -18.19 -5.78 10.93
C PHE A 324 -17.58 -6.74 11.98
N TRP A 325 -17.91 -6.59 13.27
CA TRP A 325 -17.38 -7.45 14.32
C TRP A 325 -18.11 -8.80 14.45
N THR A 326 -19.43 -8.85 14.21
CA THR A 326 -20.26 -10.03 14.52
C THR A 326 -20.58 -10.93 13.33
N MET A 327 -20.36 -10.49 12.09
CA MET A 327 -20.62 -11.35 10.93
C MET A 327 -19.82 -12.66 11.02
N PRO A 328 -20.47 -13.83 10.98
CA PRO A 328 -19.76 -15.08 10.88
C PRO A 328 -19.00 -15.11 9.56
N ALA A 329 -17.76 -15.58 9.62
CA ALA A 329 -16.90 -15.64 8.46
C ALA A 329 -17.56 -16.37 7.29
N ALA A 330 -17.67 -15.67 6.15
CA ALA A 330 -18.39 -16.15 4.99
C ALA A 330 -17.87 -17.54 4.56
N LYS A 331 -18.80 -18.49 4.40
CA LYS A 331 -18.53 -19.66 3.56
C LYS A 331 -18.50 -19.16 2.12
N ASP A 332 -17.30 -19.00 1.57
CA ASP A 332 -17.13 -18.59 0.18
C ASP A 332 -17.37 -19.76 -0.78
N GLU A 333 -18.59 -20.29 -0.73
CA GLU A 333 -19.10 -21.35 -1.62
C GLU A 333 -19.70 -20.75 -2.92
N ARG A 334 -19.46 -19.47 -3.22
CA ARG A 334 -20.11 -18.73 -4.32
C ARG A 334 -19.20 -17.89 -5.23
N PHE A 335 -17.89 -18.10 -5.21
CA PHE A 335 -16.98 -17.57 -6.24
C PHE A 335 -15.92 -18.58 -6.68
N ARG A 336 -16.36 -19.62 -7.42
CA ARG A 336 -15.49 -20.39 -8.35
C ARG A 336 -15.66 -19.97 -9.82
N ASP A 337 -16.58 -19.05 -10.11
CA ASP A 337 -16.85 -18.58 -11.46
C ASP A 337 -15.93 -17.40 -11.82
N GLY A 338 -14.91 -17.65 -12.64
CA GLY A 338 -14.16 -16.57 -13.32
C GLY A 338 -12.63 -16.68 -13.36
N VAL A 339 -12.01 -17.79 -12.93
CA VAL A 339 -10.54 -18.00 -13.08
C VAL A 339 -10.19 -19.17 -14.02
N ASP A 340 -11.05 -20.18 -14.15
CA ASP A 340 -10.76 -21.38 -14.97
C ASP A 340 -11.04 -21.19 -16.49
N ASP A 341 -11.92 -20.26 -16.89
CA ASP A 341 -12.33 -20.10 -18.30
C ASP A 341 -11.21 -19.61 -19.24
N ALA A 342 -10.23 -18.86 -18.72
CA ALA A 342 -9.10 -18.34 -19.52
C ALA A 342 -8.04 -19.42 -19.83
N VAL A 343 -8.00 -20.51 -19.05
CA VAL A 343 -7.01 -21.60 -19.21
C VAL A 343 -7.54 -22.71 -20.11
N PHE A 344 -8.85 -22.94 -20.15
CA PHE A 344 -9.47 -23.90 -21.07
C PHE A 344 -9.57 -23.38 -22.51
N ASP A 345 -10.01 -22.13 -22.72
CA ASP A 345 -10.18 -21.53 -24.06
C ASP A 345 -8.87 -21.50 -24.87
N MET A 346 -7.71 -21.37 -24.22
CA MET A 346 -6.42 -21.42 -24.92
C MET A 346 -6.01 -22.83 -25.35
N LYS A 347 -6.50 -23.88 -24.68
CA LYS A 347 -6.23 -25.28 -25.03
C LYS A 347 -7.11 -25.73 -26.18
N ASP A 348 -8.41 -25.43 -26.11
CA ASP A 348 -9.38 -25.76 -27.15
C ASP A 348 -9.11 -24.98 -28.45
N LYS A 349 -8.62 -23.73 -28.37
CA LYS A 349 -8.16 -22.99 -29.56
C LYS A 349 -6.89 -23.57 -30.18
N VAL A 350 -5.94 -24.07 -29.38
CA VAL A 350 -4.70 -24.70 -29.90
C VAL A 350 -4.96 -26.06 -30.52
N ASP A 351 -5.83 -26.88 -29.93
CA ASP A 351 -6.16 -28.20 -30.49
C ASP A 351 -7.18 -28.10 -31.63
N GLY A 352 -8.06 -27.10 -31.63
CA GLY A 352 -8.84 -26.70 -32.81
C GLY A 352 -7.96 -26.33 -34.00
N PHE A 353 -6.93 -25.50 -33.79
CA PHE A 353 -6.01 -25.08 -34.86
C PHE A 353 -5.18 -26.26 -35.42
N LYS A 354 -4.80 -27.23 -34.58
CA LYS A 354 -4.12 -28.46 -35.05
C LYS A 354 -5.03 -29.37 -35.87
N ASN A 355 -6.30 -29.51 -35.48
CA ASN A 355 -7.28 -30.33 -36.20
C ASN A 355 -7.64 -29.72 -37.57
N ASP A 356 -7.75 -28.39 -37.66
CA ASP A 356 -8.04 -27.71 -38.94
C ASP A 356 -6.86 -27.81 -39.93
N VAL A 357 -5.62 -27.63 -39.44
CA VAL A 357 -4.40 -27.76 -40.27
C VAL A 357 -4.19 -29.19 -40.77
N THR A 358 -4.49 -30.20 -39.95
CA THR A 358 -4.41 -31.61 -40.37
C THR A 358 -5.54 -32.01 -41.33
N GLY A 359 -6.75 -31.47 -41.15
CA GLY A 359 -7.86 -31.61 -42.10
C GLY A 359 -7.57 -31.02 -43.48
N HIS A 360 -7.01 -29.81 -43.53
CA HIS A 360 -6.63 -29.16 -44.79
C HIS A 360 -5.48 -29.88 -45.52
N LEU A 361 -4.50 -30.42 -44.78
CA LEU A 361 -3.40 -31.21 -45.37
C LEU A 361 -3.84 -32.59 -45.88
N GLY A 362 -4.91 -33.16 -45.34
CA GLY A 362 -5.55 -34.37 -45.91
C GLY A 362 -6.24 -34.08 -47.25
N SER A 363 -7.08 -33.05 -47.29
CA SER A 363 -7.85 -32.65 -48.49
C SER A 363 -6.98 -32.26 -49.69
N LEU A 364 -5.78 -31.73 -49.46
CA LEU A 364 -4.83 -31.37 -50.51
C LEU A 364 -4.10 -32.56 -51.16
N LYS A 365 -4.03 -33.73 -50.53
CA LYS A 365 -3.34 -34.90 -51.11
C LYS A 365 -4.18 -35.66 -52.15
N ASP A 366 -5.50 -35.64 -52.06
CA ASP A 366 -6.37 -36.32 -53.02
C ASP A 366 -6.68 -35.52 -54.29
N LYS A 367 -6.31 -34.23 -54.34
CA LYS A 367 -6.48 -33.37 -55.54
C LYS A 367 -5.30 -33.34 -56.52
N PHE A 368 -4.17 -33.95 -56.19
CA PHE A 368 -2.98 -34.01 -57.06
C PHE A 368 -2.71 -35.39 -57.68
N ARG A 369 -3.76 -36.18 -57.96
CA ARG A 369 -3.64 -37.48 -58.65
C ARG A 369 -4.40 -37.61 -59.97
N LYS A 370 -4.84 -36.48 -60.53
CA LYS A 370 -5.30 -36.33 -61.92
C LYS A 370 -4.92 -34.95 -62.46
N PHE A 371 -3.66 -34.80 -62.88
CA PHE A 371 -3.20 -34.17 -64.12
C PHE A 371 -1.69 -34.39 -64.25
#